data_AF-A0A661WYA7-F1
#
_entry.id   AF-A0A661WYA7-F1
#
_cell.length_a   1.000
_cell.length_b   1.000
_cell.length_c   1.000
_cell.angle_alpha   90.00
_cell.angle_beta   90.00
_cell.angle_gamma   90.00
#
_symmetry.space_group_name_H-M   'P 1'
#
loop_
_entity.id
_entity.type
_entity.pdbx_description
1 polymer ?
#
loop_
_entity_poly.entity_id
_entity_poly.type
_entity_poly.pdbx_seq_one_letter_code
_entity_poly.pdbx_strand_id
1 'polypeptide(L)'
;MKKFVLTVFLLSLAASVPGQEMTAGALKAMGAPNHPKVEIAWNRYYDSEQIGDLCQRLADAHPGLIKHSIIGASVQGRPLHVLTVTNFDVGEAGGKPAMYIDGNIHSNEIQGAEVALYTAWFLAESRAENEWIAQLLDEKTFYIIPTINPDARDDFVHQANTPPFAAFRYGASG
;
A
#
# COMPACT_ATOMS: atom_id res chain seq x y z
N MET A 1 26.80 38.82 -54.58
CA MET A 1 26.74 37.67 -53.65
C MET A 1 25.85 38.06 -52.48
N LYS A 2 24.62 37.54 -52.41
CA LYS A 2 23.61 37.90 -51.40
C LYS A 2 23.91 37.11 -50.11
N LYS A 3 24.18 37.81 -49.00
CA LYS A 3 24.26 37.20 -47.67
C LYS A 3 22.87 37.22 -47.04
N PHE A 4 22.21 36.07 -46.99
CA PHE A 4 21.00 35.87 -46.20
C PHE A 4 21.41 35.80 -44.72
N VAL A 5 20.95 36.75 -43.91
CA VAL A 5 21.04 36.68 -42.45
C VAL A 5 19.79 35.94 -41.98
N LEU A 6 19.98 34.70 -41.52
CA LEU A 6 18.93 33.89 -40.92
C LEU A 6 18.85 34.23 -39.43
N THR A 7 17.91 35.10 -39.05
CA THR A 7 17.60 35.35 -37.64
C THR A 7 16.73 34.21 -37.12
N VAL A 8 17.32 33.34 -36.29
CA VAL A 8 16.59 32.29 -35.57
C VAL A 8 15.90 32.94 -34.35
N PHE A 9 14.57 32.97 -34.35
CA PHE A 9 13.79 33.22 -33.14
C PHE A 9 13.73 31.91 -32.35
N LEU A 10 14.53 31.79 -31.28
CA LEU A 10 14.33 30.76 -30.27
C LEU A 10 13.14 31.20 -29.40
N LEU A 11 11.97 30.61 -29.63
CA LEU A 11 10.82 30.79 -28.75
C LEU A 11 11.02 29.87 -27.54
N SER A 12 11.53 30.42 -26.44
CA SER A 12 11.61 29.72 -25.15
C SER A 12 10.21 29.57 -24.56
N LEU A 13 9.57 28.40 -24.74
CA LEU A 13 8.49 27.98 -23.85
C LEU A 13 9.11 27.29 -22.64
N ALA A 14 9.52 28.10 -21.65
CA ALA A 14 9.64 27.59 -20.29
C ALA A 14 8.20 27.36 -19.79
N ALA A 15 7.67 26.16 -20.02
CA ALA A 15 6.50 25.72 -19.29
C ALA A 15 6.95 25.52 -17.84
N SER A 16 6.75 26.55 -17.02
CA SER A 16 6.78 26.42 -15.58
C SER A 16 5.65 25.47 -15.19
N VAL A 17 5.98 24.17 -15.06
CA VAL A 17 5.20 23.26 -14.23
C VAL A 17 5.20 23.90 -12.85
N PRO A 18 4.06 24.34 -12.30
CA PRO A 18 4.03 24.79 -10.93
C PRO A 18 4.49 23.59 -10.10
N GLY A 19 5.64 23.72 -9.44
CA GLY A 19 6.04 22.76 -8.43
C GLY A 19 4.90 22.72 -7.42
N GLN A 20 4.27 21.56 -7.28
CA GLN A 20 3.24 21.34 -6.28
C GLN A 20 3.95 21.43 -4.94
N GLU A 21 3.98 22.65 -4.40
CA GLU A 21 4.58 22.94 -3.11
C GLU A 21 3.74 22.17 -2.10
N MET A 22 4.31 21.09 -1.55
CA MET A 22 3.73 20.35 -0.43
C MET A 22 3.69 21.32 0.74
N THR A 23 2.63 22.13 0.83
CA THR A 23 2.54 23.16 1.85
C THR A 23 2.62 22.49 3.22
N ALA A 24 3.27 23.15 4.18
CA ALA A 24 3.43 22.65 5.54
C ALA A 24 2.10 22.28 6.24
N GLY A 25 0.94 22.68 5.68
CA GLY A 25 -0.40 22.25 6.08
C GLY A 25 -0.82 20.84 5.62
N ALA A 26 -0.22 20.30 4.55
CA ALA A 26 -0.47 18.93 4.08
C ALA A 26 0.04 17.86 5.06
N LEU A 27 1.00 18.23 5.91
CA LEU A 27 1.53 17.46 7.03
C LEU A 27 1.06 18.06 8.38
N LYS A 28 -0.19 18.53 8.46
CA LYS A 28 -0.84 18.77 9.76
C LYS A 28 -0.62 17.51 10.60
N ALA A 29 -0.12 17.66 11.84
CA ALA A 29 0.26 16.53 12.70
C ALA A 29 -0.81 15.43 12.65
N MET A 30 -0.55 14.38 11.89
CA MET A 30 -1.49 13.31 11.62
C MET A 30 -1.47 12.38 12.83
N GLY A 31 -2.37 12.61 13.77
CA GLY A 31 -2.72 11.57 14.73
C GLY A 31 -3.36 10.39 14.00
N ALA A 32 -3.36 9.22 14.63
CA ALA A 32 -4.23 8.14 14.17
C ALA A 32 -5.70 8.63 14.17
N PRO A 33 -6.55 8.18 13.22
CA PRO A 33 -7.98 8.43 13.24
C PRO A 33 -8.57 8.25 14.65
N ASN A 34 -9.33 9.25 15.13
CA ASN A 34 -9.86 9.23 16.51
C ASN A 34 -11.00 8.21 16.67
N HIS A 35 -11.76 7.97 15.59
CA HIS A 35 -12.93 7.09 15.57
C HIS A 35 -12.97 6.25 14.27
N PRO A 36 -12.05 5.29 14.11
CA PRO A 36 -12.02 4.46 12.91
C PRO A 36 -13.24 3.54 12.84
N LYS A 37 -13.76 3.28 11.64
CA LYS A 37 -14.80 2.26 11.42
C LYS A 37 -14.29 0.86 11.72
N VAL A 38 -13.03 0.59 11.41
CA VAL A 38 -12.36 -0.68 11.70
C VAL A 38 -11.34 -0.47 12.80
N GLU A 39 -11.65 -0.93 14.02
CA GLU A 39 -10.66 -0.94 15.10
C GLU A 39 -9.65 -2.08 14.90
N ILE A 40 -8.37 -1.73 14.89
CA ILE A 40 -7.23 -2.64 14.78
C ILE A 40 -6.27 -2.31 15.92
N ALA A 41 -5.87 -3.33 16.69
CA ALA A 41 -4.92 -3.16 17.77
C ALA A 41 -3.49 -3.11 17.19
N TRP A 42 -2.92 -1.90 17.06
CA TRP A 42 -1.57 -1.68 16.52
C TRP A 42 -0.44 -1.91 17.53
N ASN A 43 -0.73 -2.58 18.65
CA ASN A 43 0.23 -2.92 19.70
C ASN A 43 0.56 -4.42 19.75
N ARG A 44 0.18 -5.17 18.71
CA ARG A 44 0.46 -6.60 18.55
C ARG A 44 0.67 -6.93 17.07
N TYR A 45 1.24 -8.10 16.82
CA TYR A 45 1.35 -8.67 15.49
C TYR A 45 0.21 -9.66 15.23
N TYR A 46 -0.17 -9.79 13.96
CA TYR A 46 -1.25 -10.67 13.50
C TYR A 46 -0.70 -11.80 12.67
N ASP A 47 -1.10 -13.06 12.78
CA ASP A 47 -0.69 -14.09 11.81
C ASP A 47 -1.28 -13.87 10.39
N SER A 48 -0.92 -14.69 9.41
CA SER A 48 -1.37 -14.50 8.02
C SER A 48 -2.89 -14.62 7.87
N GLU A 49 -3.55 -15.48 8.66
CA GLU A 49 -5.01 -15.63 8.68
C GLU A 49 -5.67 -14.35 9.21
N GLN A 50 -5.19 -13.85 10.36
CA GLN A 50 -5.67 -12.60 10.95
C GLN A 50 -5.43 -11.39 10.03
N ILE A 51 -4.33 -11.34 9.28
CA ILE A 51 -4.11 -10.32 8.25
C ILE A 51 -5.19 -10.41 7.17
N GLY A 52 -5.53 -11.61 6.71
CA GLY A 52 -6.61 -11.83 5.75
C GLY A 52 -7.96 -11.33 6.26
N ASP A 53 -8.28 -11.62 7.53
CA ASP A 53 -9.51 -11.13 8.18
C ASP A 53 -9.55 -9.60 8.25
N LEU A 54 -8.42 -8.95 8.58
CA LEU A 54 -8.31 -7.50 8.62
C LEU A 54 -8.47 -6.88 7.23
N CYS A 55 -7.90 -7.49 6.20
CA CYS A 55 -8.10 -7.09 4.80
C CYS A 55 -9.59 -7.12 4.41
N GLN A 56 -10.29 -8.19 4.76
CA GLN A 56 -11.72 -8.32 4.48
C GLN A 56 -12.54 -7.28 5.23
N ARG A 57 -12.30 -7.11 6.55
CA ARG A 57 -12.98 -6.12 7.39
C ARG A 57 -12.81 -4.69 6.86
N LEU A 58 -11.61 -4.35 6.37
CA LEU A 58 -11.33 -3.05 5.76
C LEU A 58 -12.14 -2.82 4.48
N ALA A 59 -12.20 -3.82 3.60
CA ALA A 59 -13.00 -3.73 2.38
C ALA A 59 -14.50 -3.59 2.66
N ASP A 60 -15.02 -4.36 3.63
CA ASP A 60 -16.44 -4.34 4.00
C ASP A 60 -16.86 -3.00 4.63
N ALA A 61 -15.98 -2.37 5.42
CA ALA A 61 -16.25 -1.09 6.07
C ALA A 61 -16.13 0.12 5.11
N HIS A 62 -15.36 -0.02 4.04
CA HIS A 62 -15.06 1.06 3.09
C HIS A 62 -15.20 0.60 1.62
N PRO A 63 -16.37 0.11 1.18
CA PRO A 63 -16.54 -0.50 -0.15
C PRO A 63 -16.34 0.49 -1.33
N GLY A 64 -16.51 1.79 -1.10
CA GLY A 64 -16.21 2.84 -2.08
C GLY A 64 -14.72 3.21 -2.19
N LEU A 65 -13.88 2.71 -1.26
CA LEU A 65 -12.45 3.03 -1.19
C LEU A 65 -11.54 1.81 -1.29
N ILE A 66 -11.95 0.65 -0.77
CA ILE A 66 -11.13 -0.55 -0.67
C ILE A 66 -11.84 -1.70 -1.37
N LYS A 67 -11.13 -2.36 -2.29
CA LYS A 67 -11.48 -3.70 -2.77
C LYS A 67 -10.42 -4.70 -2.29
N HIS A 68 -10.86 -5.77 -1.64
CA HIS A 68 -10.02 -6.91 -1.26
C HIS A 68 -10.10 -7.99 -2.33
N SER A 69 -8.96 -8.53 -2.74
CA SER A 69 -8.89 -9.71 -3.61
C SER A 69 -7.68 -10.58 -3.29
N ILE A 70 -7.67 -11.77 -3.88
CA ILE A 70 -6.57 -12.73 -3.74
C ILE A 70 -5.86 -12.84 -5.10
N ILE A 71 -4.55 -12.58 -5.10
CA ILE A 71 -3.74 -12.54 -6.34
C ILE A 71 -3.02 -13.86 -6.62
N GLY A 72 -3.06 -14.79 -5.67
CA GLY A 72 -2.39 -16.07 -5.76
C GLY A 72 -2.35 -16.78 -4.41
N ALA A 73 -1.58 -17.85 -4.36
CA ALA A 73 -1.31 -18.60 -3.15
C ALA A 73 0.20 -18.80 -2.98
N SER A 74 0.63 -18.92 -1.74
CA SER A 74 2.00 -19.31 -1.37
C SER A 74 2.28 -20.77 -1.71
N VAL A 75 3.51 -21.23 -1.44
CA VAL A 75 3.90 -22.62 -1.68
C VAL A 75 3.10 -23.59 -0.79
N GLN A 76 2.77 -23.19 0.44
CA GLN A 76 1.91 -23.98 1.33
C GLN A 76 0.41 -23.70 1.14
N GLY A 77 0.02 -22.98 0.08
CA GLY A 77 -1.37 -22.74 -0.27
C GLY A 77 -2.05 -21.61 0.50
N ARG A 78 -1.30 -20.78 1.23
CA ARG A 78 -1.87 -19.61 1.93
C ARG A 78 -2.20 -18.50 0.95
N PRO A 79 -3.35 -17.82 1.08
CA PRO A 79 -3.75 -16.74 0.19
C PRO A 79 -2.79 -15.54 0.24
N LEU A 80 -2.55 -14.94 -0.94
CA LEU A 80 -1.88 -13.64 -1.07
C LEU A 80 -2.93 -12.55 -1.21
N HIS A 81 -3.15 -11.81 -0.13
CA HIS A 81 -4.16 -10.76 -0.03
C HIS A 81 -3.68 -9.44 -0.63
N VAL A 82 -4.49 -8.81 -1.48
CA VAL A 82 -4.25 -7.44 -1.95
C VAL A 82 -5.43 -6.54 -1.60
N LEU A 83 -5.11 -5.35 -1.11
CA LEU A 83 -6.04 -4.23 -0.95
C LEU A 83 -5.80 -3.23 -2.07
N THR A 84 -6.79 -3.07 -2.93
CA THR A 84 -6.82 -1.97 -3.90
C THR A 84 -7.51 -0.78 -3.25
N VAL A 85 -6.75 0.27 -2.95
CA VAL A 85 -7.22 1.47 -2.24
C VAL A 85 -7.23 2.67 -3.19
N THR A 86 -8.41 3.18 -3.51
CA THR A 86 -8.62 4.37 -4.36
C THR A 86 -10.06 4.85 -4.20
N ASN A 87 -10.38 6.10 -4.57
CA ASN A 87 -11.79 6.49 -4.65
C ASN A 87 -12.45 5.92 -5.91
N PHE A 88 -13.24 4.86 -5.76
CA PHE A 88 -13.95 4.20 -6.85
C PHE A 88 -15.12 5.03 -7.41
N ASP A 89 -15.60 6.05 -6.69
CA ASP A 89 -16.66 6.95 -7.18
C ASP A 89 -16.14 7.92 -8.26
N VAL A 90 -14.82 8.17 -8.30
CA VAL A 90 -14.18 9.12 -9.24
C VAL A 90 -13.65 8.41 -10.49
N GLY A 91 -13.25 7.14 -10.37
CA GLY A 91 -12.77 6.37 -11.51
C GLY A 91 -12.23 5.00 -11.11
N GLU A 92 -12.11 4.13 -12.10
CA GLU A 92 -11.60 2.77 -11.91
C GLU A 92 -10.11 2.76 -11.53
N ALA A 93 -9.72 1.79 -10.70
CA ALA A 93 -8.37 1.65 -10.17
C ALA A 93 -7.27 1.62 -11.25
N GLY A 94 -7.53 0.97 -12.39
CA GLY A 94 -6.59 0.88 -13.51
C GLY A 94 -6.46 2.15 -14.36
N GLY A 95 -7.34 3.14 -14.17
CA GLY A 95 -7.32 4.41 -14.90
C GLY A 95 -6.46 5.50 -14.25
N LYS A 96 -5.94 5.25 -13.05
CA LYS A 96 -5.15 6.21 -12.26
C LYS A 96 -3.70 5.74 -12.13
N PRO A 97 -2.70 6.64 -12.06
CA PRO A 97 -1.35 6.28 -11.67
C PRO A 97 -1.35 5.54 -10.33
N ALA A 98 -0.59 4.46 -10.25
CA ALA A 98 -0.65 3.55 -9.11
C ALA A 98 0.68 3.45 -8.36
N MET A 99 0.59 3.25 -7.05
CA MET A 99 1.69 2.88 -6.18
C MET A 99 1.47 1.46 -5.66
N TYR A 100 2.50 0.64 -5.78
CA TYR A 100 2.54 -0.69 -5.20
C TYR A 100 3.29 -0.65 -3.87
N ILE A 101 2.72 -1.27 -2.84
CA ILE A 101 3.30 -1.36 -1.50
C ILE A 101 3.20 -2.81 -1.04
N ASP A 102 4.31 -3.42 -0.71
CA ASP A 102 4.35 -4.71 -0.03
C ASP A 102 5.15 -4.67 1.26
N GLY A 103 4.89 -5.65 2.12
CA GLY A 103 5.61 -5.85 3.37
C GLY A 103 6.06 -7.29 3.54
N ASN A 104 6.98 -7.49 4.48
CA ASN A 104 7.32 -8.80 5.05
C ASN A 104 7.72 -9.85 3.99
N ILE A 105 8.52 -9.45 3.00
CA ILE A 105 9.18 -10.39 2.08
C ILE A 105 10.12 -11.34 2.85
N HIS A 106 10.85 -10.79 3.83
CA HIS A 106 11.62 -11.56 4.81
C HIS A 106 10.76 -11.82 6.04
N SER A 107 10.78 -13.07 6.53
CA SER A 107 9.90 -13.54 7.60
C SER A 107 10.05 -12.80 8.92
N ASN A 108 11.27 -12.38 9.25
CA ASN A 108 11.59 -11.71 10.51
C ASN A 108 11.34 -10.19 10.49
N GLU A 109 11.01 -9.61 9.34
CA GLU A 109 10.67 -8.19 9.17
C GLU A 109 9.15 -7.96 9.32
N ILE A 110 8.56 -8.54 10.37
CA ILE A 110 7.10 -8.61 10.56
C ILE A 110 6.43 -7.24 10.63
N GLN A 111 7.15 -6.21 11.08
CA GLN A 111 6.67 -4.83 11.12
C GLN A 111 6.31 -4.30 9.73
N GLY A 112 6.95 -4.81 8.67
CA GLY A 112 6.64 -4.42 7.29
C GLY A 112 5.19 -4.74 6.92
N ALA A 113 4.66 -5.88 7.39
CA ALA A 113 3.27 -6.23 7.15
C ALA A 113 2.30 -5.30 7.87
N GLU A 114 2.63 -4.95 9.11
CA GLU A 114 1.79 -4.03 9.91
C GLU A 114 1.79 -2.62 9.31
N VAL A 115 2.94 -2.14 8.80
CA VAL A 115 3.02 -0.83 8.14
C VAL A 115 2.23 -0.80 6.83
N ALA A 116 2.32 -1.86 6.01
CA ALA A 116 1.53 -1.97 4.80
C ALA A 116 0.02 -1.96 5.12
N LEU A 117 -0.43 -2.79 6.08
CA LEU A 117 -1.83 -2.84 6.48
C LEU A 117 -2.31 -1.53 7.13
N TYR A 118 -1.48 -0.90 7.97
CA TYR A 118 -1.73 0.41 8.56
C TYR A 118 -1.91 1.48 7.49
N THR A 119 -1.11 1.43 6.41
CA THR A 119 -1.24 2.38 5.30
C THR A 119 -2.63 2.29 4.66
N ALA A 120 -3.13 1.08 4.39
CA ALA A 120 -4.47 0.89 3.84
C ALA A 120 -5.56 1.40 4.80
N TRP A 121 -5.46 1.04 6.07
CA TRP A 121 -6.37 1.49 7.13
C TRP A 121 -6.37 3.01 7.26
N PHE A 122 -5.20 3.63 7.36
CA PHE A 122 -5.04 5.06 7.54
C PHE A 122 -5.61 5.86 6.35
N LEU A 123 -5.33 5.44 5.12
CA LEU A 123 -5.87 6.10 3.92
C LEU A 123 -7.41 6.08 3.90
N ALA A 124 -8.03 4.94 4.24
CA ALA A 124 -9.48 4.82 4.23
C ALA A 124 -10.16 5.55 5.40
N GLU A 125 -9.62 5.41 6.62
CA GLU A 125 -10.20 6.01 7.82
C GLU A 125 -10.01 7.54 7.87
N SER A 126 -8.90 8.05 7.33
CA SER A 126 -8.62 9.50 7.36
C SER A 126 -9.20 10.28 6.18
N ARG A 127 -9.72 9.62 5.12
CA ARG A 127 -10.23 10.32 3.93
C ARG A 127 -11.28 11.39 4.26
N ALA A 128 -12.22 11.09 5.15
CA ALA A 128 -13.33 11.99 5.46
C ALA A 128 -12.89 13.27 6.20
N GLU A 129 -11.77 13.21 6.93
CA GLU A 129 -11.27 14.28 7.79
C GLU A 129 -10.05 14.99 7.21
N ASN A 130 -9.48 14.48 6.11
CA ASN A 130 -8.25 14.97 5.51
C ASN A 130 -8.41 15.17 4.00
N GLU A 131 -8.52 16.44 3.60
CA GLU A 131 -8.66 16.86 2.20
C GLU A 131 -7.49 16.41 1.31
N TRP A 132 -6.27 16.37 1.85
CA TRP A 132 -5.10 15.91 1.10
C TRP A 132 -5.20 14.41 0.81
N ILE A 133 -5.63 13.59 1.77
CA ILE A 133 -5.88 12.15 1.55
C ILE A 133 -7.05 11.95 0.58
N ALA A 134 -8.11 12.76 0.69
CA ALA A 134 -9.23 12.71 -0.25
C ALA A 134 -8.76 12.97 -1.69
N GLN A 135 -8.00 14.05 -1.91
CA GLN A 135 -7.42 14.34 -3.22
C GLN A 135 -6.45 13.25 -3.69
N LEU A 136 -5.62 12.72 -2.78
CA LEU A 136 -4.69 11.63 -3.09
C LEU A 136 -5.42 10.39 -3.62
N LEU A 137 -6.53 9.98 -2.99
CA LEU A 137 -7.32 8.82 -3.40
C LEU A 137 -8.18 9.09 -4.64
N ASP A 138 -8.54 10.34 -4.91
CA ASP A 138 -9.21 10.73 -6.15
C ASP A 138 -8.27 10.55 -7.35
N GLU A 139 -6.98 10.90 -7.19
CA GLU A 139 -6.02 10.92 -8.28
C GLU A 139 -5.14 9.66 -8.41
N LYS A 140 -5.01 8.85 -7.36
CA LYS A 140 -4.06 7.72 -7.30
C LYS A 140 -4.74 6.43 -6.88
N THR A 141 -4.10 5.32 -7.21
CA THR A 141 -4.47 3.97 -6.75
C THR A 141 -3.32 3.37 -5.95
N PHE A 142 -3.62 2.74 -4.82
CA PHE A 142 -2.65 1.96 -4.05
C PHE A 142 -2.99 0.48 -4.14
N TYR A 143 -2.03 -0.34 -4.56
CA TYR A 143 -2.12 -1.79 -4.46
C TYR A 143 -1.23 -2.22 -3.30
N ILE A 144 -1.86 -2.65 -2.21
CA ILE A 144 -1.19 -2.91 -0.94
C ILE A 144 -1.29 -4.40 -0.62
N ILE A 145 -0.14 -5.06 -0.49
CA ILE A 145 -0.04 -6.46 -0.10
C ILE A 145 0.65 -6.52 1.27
N PRO A 146 -0.07 -6.81 2.36
CA PRO A 146 0.54 -6.81 3.68
C PRO A 146 1.71 -7.80 3.80
N THR A 147 1.58 -9.01 3.26
CA THR A 147 2.69 -9.97 3.22
C THR A 147 2.71 -10.72 1.90
N ILE A 148 3.87 -10.72 1.24
CA ILE A 148 4.13 -11.56 0.06
C ILE A 148 4.77 -12.90 0.43
N ASN A 149 5.03 -13.14 1.72
CA ASN A 149 5.59 -14.38 2.25
C ASN A 149 4.80 -14.90 3.47
N PRO A 150 3.50 -15.21 3.30
CA PRO A 150 2.64 -15.60 4.42
C PRO A 150 3.09 -16.91 5.10
N ASP A 151 3.74 -17.81 4.37
CA ASP A 151 4.24 -19.08 4.93
C ASP A 151 5.32 -18.85 5.97
N ALA A 152 6.37 -18.13 5.59
CA ALA A 152 7.50 -17.90 6.48
C ALA A 152 7.13 -16.94 7.62
N ARG A 153 6.15 -16.06 7.38
CA ARG A 153 5.54 -15.23 8.40
C ARG A 153 4.88 -16.07 9.50
N ASP A 154 4.01 -16.99 9.13
CA ASP A 154 3.36 -17.89 10.09
C ASP A 154 4.38 -18.74 10.85
N ASP A 155 5.40 -19.23 10.15
CA ASP A 155 6.49 -19.96 10.80
C ASP A 155 7.21 -19.09 11.83
N PHE A 156 7.45 -17.80 11.53
CA PHE A 156 8.05 -16.87 12.47
C PHE A 156 7.17 -16.59 13.70
N VAL A 157 5.84 -16.54 13.52
CA VAL A 157 4.89 -16.28 14.61
C VAL A 157 4.68 -17.52 15.49
N HIS A 158 4.60 -18.71 14.89
CA HIS A 158 4.15 -19.92 15.59
C HIS A 158 5.29 -20.87 15.98
N GLN A 159 6.46 -20.79 15.34
CA GLN A 159 7.58 -21.69 15.63
C GLN A 159 8.71 -21.01 16.40
N ALA A 160 9.37 -21.78 17.26
CA ALA A 160 10.58 -21.33 17.92
C ALA A 160 11.73 -21.20 16.90
N ASN A 161 12.48 -20.10 16.99
CA ASN A 161 13.64 -19.87 16.16
C ASN A 161 14.84 -20.71 16.67
N THR A 162 15.04 -21.90 16.09
CA THR A 162 16.17 -22.79 16.46
C THR A 162 17.26 -22.78 15.38
N PRO A 163 18.54 -22.59 15.76
CA PRO A 163 19.66 -22.75 14.83
C PRO A 163 19.79 -24.18 14.26
N PRO A 164 20.32 -24.34 13.03
CA PRO A 164 20.59 -23.31 12.05
C PRO A 164 19.26 -22.93 11.36
N PHE A 165 18.84 -21.68 11.46
CA PHE A 165 17.51 -21.24 11.07
C PHE A 165 17.21 -21.55 9.59
N ALA A 166 16.36 -22.56 9.38
CA ALA A 166 15.22 -22.61 8.46
C ALA A 166 15.32 -21.93 7.08
N ALA A 167 16.47 -21.93 6.42
CA ALA A 167 16.57 -21.45 5.04
C ALA A 167 15.95 -22.41 4.01
N PHE A 168 15.73 -23.70 4.34
CA PHE A 168 15.22 -24.69 3.38
C PHE A 168 14.50 -25.86 4.07
N ARG A 169 13.27 -25.65 4.56
CA ARG A 169 12.37 -26.80 4.87
C ARG A 169 11.58 -27.29 3.64
N TYR A 170 11.76 -26.65 2.49
CA TYR A 170 11.28 -27.15 1.20
C TYR A 170 12.28 -28.16 0.63
N GLY A 171 12.12 -29.45 0.94
CA GLY A 171 12.96 -30.49 0.31
C GLY A 171 13.01 -31.88 0.92
N ALA A 172 12.09 -32.28 1.80
CA ALA A 172 12.03 -33.67 2.30
C ALA A 172 10.63 -34.28 2.06
N SER A 173 10.21 -34.31 0.80
CA SER A 173 9.22 -35.28 0.33
C SER A 173 9.49 -35.56 -1.15
N GLY A 174 10.15 -36.70 -1.39
CA GLY A 174 10.58 -37.22 -2.68
C GLY A 174 11.37 -38.50 -2.46
#